data_AF-A0A814BEE2-F1
#
_entry.id   AF-A0A814BEE2-F1
#
_cell.length_a   1.000
_cell.length_b   1.000
_cell.length_c   1.000
_cell.angle_alpha   90.00
_cell.angle_beta   90.00
_cell.angle_gamma   90.00
#
_symmetry.space_group_name_H-M   'P 1'
#
loop_
_entity.id
_entity.type
_entity.pdbx_description
1 polymer ?
#
loop_
_entity_poly.entity_id
_entity_poly.type
_entity_poly.pdbx_seq_one_letter_code
_entity_poly.pdbx_strand_id
1 'polypeptide(L)'
;MAPTNSNAKSSTAKQTQSSNISKPILEKPQVLRTNKDALNVQSQKNGEIMSILYDLVKRFDLLSTEYNSLKDSIDGVKNESRCEIDNILQRLERNQLQETAPASTVQPLFSREIVTQAFLQLGVDLNVELVYEGKNLLALVLFNRNNINIYGTKMLGKLFRKKEMSEGTVEPIRTSTPALDPVRINLIKACDLKKLKTIEAFEDNWDNIVRSLRQKCLDLKKYLIKHPEAADFIEDENEQNDDEENDEIPNEQPTSNIPIARDVSMSSLQMA
;
A
#
# COMPACT_ATOMS: atom_id res chain seq x y z
N MET A 1 -8.11 5.44 37.18
CA MET A 1 -7.80 6.52 38.14
C MET A 1 -7.69 7.81 37.35
N ALA A 2 -8.70 8.67 37.44
CA ALA A 2 -8.73 9.97 36.76
C ALA A 2 -9.08 11.04 37.81
N PRO A 3 -8.37 12.18 37.87
CA PRO A 3 -8.72 13.25 38.79
C PRO A 3 -9.82 14.13 38.20
N THR A 4 -10.89 14.28 38.96
CA THR A 4 -11.96 15.27 38.80
C THR A 4 -11.43 16.66 39.12
N ASN A 5 -11.63 17.63 38.21
CA ASN A 5 -11.32 19.04 38.44
C ASN A 5 -12.61 19.78 38.84
N SER A 6 -12.60 20.36 40.04
CA SER A 6 -13.72 21.07 40.67
C SER A 6 -13.23 22.37 41.30
N ASN A 7 -14.10 23.39 41.32
CA ASN A 7 -13.99 24.75 41.92
C ASN A 7 -13.38 25.82 40.98
N ALA A 8 -13.80 27.08 40.99
CA ALA A 8 -14.47 27.88 42.03
C ALA A 8 -15.35 28.98 41.39
N LYS A 9 -16.63 29.10 41.78
CA LYS A 9 -17.17 30.14 42.69
C LYS A 9 -16.85 31.60 42.34
N SER A 10 -17.82 32.19 41.62
CA SER A 10 -18.17 33.61 41.64
C SER A 10 -18.51 34.08 43.06
N SER A 11 -17.98 35.23 43.48
CA SER A 11 -18.36 35.89 44.72
C SER A 11 -18.19 37.41 44.64
N THR A 12 -19.31 38.08 44.98
CA THR A 12 -19.48 39.40 45.62
C THR A 12 -18.87 40.66 44.99
N ALA A 13 -19.73 41.42 44.30
CA ALA A 13 -19.64 42.87 44.22
C ALA A 13 -20.37 43.49 45.42
N LYS A 14 -19.63 44.17 46.30
CA LYS A 14 -20.17 45.08 47.33
C LYS A 14 -19.99 46.52 46.89
N GLN A 15 -21.13 47.19 46.81
CA GLN A 15 -21.36 48.61 46.69
C GLN A 15 -20.73 49.34 47.87
N THR A 16 -19.93 50.39 47.65
CA THR A 16 -19.56 51.35 48.70
C THR A 16 -19.50 52.76 48.12
N GLN A 17 -20.02 53.66 48.93
CA GLN A 17 -20.56 54.96 48.59
C GLN A 17 -19.51 56.02 48.26
N SER A 18 -19.95 56.89 47.36
CA SER A 18 -19.45 58.23 47.10
C SER A 18 -19.34 59.08 48.37
N SER A 19 -18.17 59.70 48.57
CA SER A 19 -18.09 60.99 49.24
C SER A 19 -16.97 61.84 48.64
N ASN A 20 -17.37 63.05 48.23
CA ASN A 20 -16.57 64.12 47.68
C ASN A 20 -15.52 64.62 48.68
N ILE A 21 -14.27 64.76 48.25
CA ILE A 21 -13.38 65.83 48.72
C ILE A 21 -12.62 66.37 47.51
N SER A 22 -13.05 67.53 47.03
CA SER A 22 -12.30 68.39 46.10
C SER A 22 -10.98 68.79 46.75
N LYS A 23 -9.87 68.36 46.16
CA LYS A 23 -8.57 69.02 46.28
C LYS A 23 -8.11 69.46 44.89
N PRO A 24 -7.82 70.76 44.68
CA PRO A 24 -7.21 71.22 43.45
C PRO A 24 -5.70 71.08 43.59
N ILE A 25 -5.07 70.11 42.91
CA ILE A 25 -3.62 70.14 42.72
C ILE A 25 -3.31 69.84 41.26
N LEU A 26 -3.05 70.95 40.59
CA LEU A 26 -2.45 71.11 39.28
C LEU A 26 -1.02 70.53 39.30
N GLU A 27 -0.88 69.21 39.17
CA GLU A 27 0.38 68.56 38.80
C GLU A 27 0.09 67.39 37.83
N LYS A 28 -0.21 67.72 36.57
CA LYS A 28 -0.17 66.74 35.48
C LYS A 28 0.70 67.30 34.35
N PRO A 29 2.02 67.05 34.45
CA PRO A 29 2.72 66.58 33.24
C PRO A 29 3.68 65.39 33.47
N GLN A 30 4.04 65.02 34.70
CA GLN A 30 5.09 63.99 34.93
C GLN A 30 4.60 62.54 34.76
N VAL A 31 3.41 62.19 35.28
CA VAL A 31 2.89 60.80 35.24
C VAL A 31 2.60 60.30 33.81
N LEU A 32 2.25 61.21 32.89
CA LEU A 32 2.03 60.85 31.48
C LEU A 32 3.34 60.62 30.72
N ARG A 33 4.43 61.28 31.13
CA ARG A 33 5.77 61.05 30.54
C ARG A 33 6.32 59.68 30.94
N THR A 34 6.20 59.30 32.21
CA THR A 34 6.67 57.99 32.70
C THR A 34 5.94 56.81 32.03
N ASN A 35 4.64 56.96 31.73
CA ASN A 35 3.89 55.91 31.02
C ASN A 35 4.31 55.78 29.55
N LYS A 36 4.67 56.87 28.87
CA LYS A 36 5.16 56.84 27.49
C LYS A 36 6.52 56.15 27.40
N ASP A 37 7.42 56.45 28.34
CA ASP A 37 8.74 55.83 28.37
C ASP A 37 8.64 54.33 28.68
N ALA A 38 7.76 53.93 29.61
CA ALA A 38 7.49 52.52 29.91
C ALA A 38 6.92 51.75 28.71
N LEU A 39 5.99 52.35 27.96
CA LEU A 39 5.46 51.75 26.71
C LEU A 39 6.53 51.59 25.64
N ASN A 40 7.45 52.56 25.53
CA ASN A 40 8.54 52.49 24.56
C ASN A 40 9.54 51.38 24.90
N VAL A 41 9.90 51.24 26.19
CA VAL A 41 10.74 50.12 26.68
C VAL A 41 10.05 48.77 26.46
N GLN A 42 8.73 48.67 26.69
CA GLN A 42 8.00 47.43 26.44
C GLN A 42 7.95 47.09 24.95
N SER A 43 7.77 48.09 24.08
CA SER A 43 7.80 47.91 22.63
C SER A 43 9.16 47.39 22.16
N GLN A 44 10.26 47.94 22.67
CA GLN A 44 11.60 47.47 22.37
C GLN A 44 11.82 46.01 22.81
N LYS A 45 11.43 45.65 24.04
CA LYS A 45 11.51 44.26 24.54
C LYS A 45 10.70 43.30 23.68
N ASN A 46 9.50 43.70 23.25
CA ASN A 46 8.68 42.89 22.35
C ASN A 46 9.38 42.68 21.00
N GLY A 47 10.05 43.70 20.47
CA GLY A 47 10.86 43.59 19.25
C GLY A 47 12.00 42.58 19.40
N GLU A 48 12.73 42.62 20.51
CA GLU A 48 13.81 41.67 20.82
C GLU A 48 13.28 40.23 20.94
N ILE A 49 12.14 40.04 21.62
CA ILE A 49 11.49 38.72 21.74
C ILE A 49 11.08 38.20 20.35
N MET A 50 10.49 39.03 19.51
CA MET A 50 10.09 38.62 18.15
C MET A 50 11.29 38.24 17.29
N SER A 51 12.41 38.94 17.44
CA SER A 51 13.68 38.60 16.77
C SER A 51 14.17 37.21 17.19
N ILE A 52 14.15 36.92 18.49
CA ILE A 52 14.56 35.61 19.03
C ILE A 52 13.64 34.49 18.54
N LEU A 53 12.32 34.74 18.54
CA LEU A 53 11.33 33.76 18.05
C LEU A 53 11.52 33.47 16.56
N TYR A 54 11.79 34.49 15.75
CA TYR A 54 12.05 34.34 14.33
C TYR A 54 13.30 33.48 14.07
N ASP A 55 14.40 33.75 14.80
CA ASP A 55 15.61 32.94 14.73
C ASP A 55 15.38 31.49 15.16
N LEU A 56 14.53 31.26 16.18
CA LEU A 56 14.19 29.92 16.64
C LEU A 56 13.40 29.14 15.59
N VAL A 57 12.40 29.77 14.96
CA VAL A 57 11.63 29.16 13.85
C VAL A 57 12.55 28.79 12.70
N LYS A 58 13.45 29.70 12.29
CA LYS A 58 14.42 29.43 11.23
C LYS A 58 15.33 28.25 11.54
N ARG A 59 15.78 28.10 12.79
CA ARG A 59 16.57 26.93 13.22
C ARG A 59 15.76 25.64 13.20
N PHE A 60 14.48 25.70 13.56
CA PHE A 60 13.60 24.54 13.52
C PHE A 60 13.35 24.07 12.08
N ASP A 61 13.16 25.00 11.14
CA ASP A 61 12.99 24.67 9.72
C ASP A 61 14.25 24.01 9.14
N LEU A 62 15.44 24.49 9.53
CA LEU A 62 16.71 23.88 9.15
C LEU A 62 16.84 22.46 9.70
N LEU A 63 16.54 22.27 10.99
CA LEU A 63 16.60 20.96 11.65
C LEU A 63 15.61 19.97 11.03
N SER A 64 14.40 20.43 10.67
CA SER A 64 13.39 19.63 9.98
C SER A 64 13.88 19.17 8.61
N THR A 65 14.57 20.05 7.88
CA THR A 65 15.18 19.73 6.58
C THR A 65 16.28 18.69 6.72
N GLU A 66 17.19 18.86 7.69
CA GLU A 66 18.26 17.90 7.97
C GLU A 66 17.72 16.53 8.41
N TYR A 67 16.67 16.52 9.25
CA TYR A 67 16.01 15.29 9.67
C TYR A 67 15.40 14.53 8.50
N ASN A 68 14.70 15.21 7.58
CA ASN A 68 14.13 14.56 6.41
C ASN A 68 15.22 14.02 5.47
N SER A 69 16.31 14.76 5.26
CA SER A 69 17.46 14.28 4.48
C SER A 69 18.11 13.04 5.09
N LEU A 70 18.26 12.99 6.42
CA LEU A 70 18.77 11.82 7.12
C LEU A 70 17.83 10.61 6.99
N LYS A 71 16.52 10.84 7.11
CA LYS A 71 15.50 9.81 6.94
C LYS A 71 15.56 9.19 5.54
N ASP A 72 15.61 10.02 4.50
CA ASP A 72 15.72 9.57 3.12
C ASP A 72 17.00 8.76 2.88
N SER A 73 18.13 9.18 3.49
CA SER A 73 19.38 8.42 3.43
C SER A 73 19.28 7.05 4.11
N ILE A 74 18.61 6.95 5.25
CA ILE A 74 18.39 5.68 5.96
C ILE A 74 17.51 4.74 5.13
N ASP A 75 16.43 5.27 4.54
CA ASP A 75 15.54 4.50 3.68
C ASP A 75 16.28 4.01 2.42
N GLY A 76 17.19 4.83 1.86
CA GLY A 76 18.09 4.43 0.78
C GLY A 76 18.97 3.22 1.13
N VAL A 77 19.69 3.29 2.25
CA VAL A 77 20.57 2.20 2.73
C VAL A 77 19.77 0.92 2.99
N LYS A 78 18.57 1.05 3.57
CA LYS A 78 17.67 -0.08 3.84
C LYS A 78 17.23 -0.78 2.55
N ASN A 79 16.89 -0.01 1.52
CA ASN A 79 16.47 -0.55 0.23
C ASN A 79 17.63 -1.22 -0.50
N GLU A 80 18.81 -0.61 -0.50
CA GLU A 80 20.03 -1.17 -1.10
C GLU A 80 20.42 -2.50 -0.42
N SER A 81 20.44 -2.53 0.91
CA SER A 81 20.72 -3.74 1.69
C SER A 81 19.72 -4.86 1.38
N ARG A 82 18.44 -4.52 1.22
CA ARG A 82 17.40 -5.50 0.88
C ARG A 82 17.62 -6.11 -0.50
N CYS A 83 17.95 -5.28 -1.50
CA CYS A 83 18.30 -5.75 -2.84
C CYS A 83 19.53 -6.66 -2.84
N GLU A 84 20.56 -6.33 -2.05
CA GLU A 84 21.77 -7.16 -1.95
C GLU A 84 21.47 -8.53 -1.30
N ILE A 85 20.67 -8.55 -0.24
CA ILE A 85 20.21 -9.79 0.41
C ILE A 85 19.43 -10.67 -0.58
N ASP A 86 18.49 -10.09 -1.33
CA ASP A 86 17.70 -10.83 -2.32
C ASP A 86 18.60 -11.42 -3.43
N ASN A 87 19.61 -10.67 -3.88
CA ASN A 87 20.60 -11.16 -4.84
C ASN A 87 21.45 -12.32 -4.30
N ILE A 88 21.88 -12.25 -3.04
CA ILE A 88 22.63 -13.33 -2.38
C ILE A 88 21.77 -14.59 -2.26
N LEU A 89 20.52 -14.45 -1.82
CA LEU A 89 19.58 -15.57 -1.72
C LEU A 89 19.35 -16.23 -3.09
N GLN A 90 19.21 -15.42 -4.15
CA GLN A 90 19.05 -15.93 -5.50
C GLN A 90 20.28 -16.69 -6.00
N ARG A 91 21.50 -16.23 -5.68
CA ARG A 91 22.74 -16.94 -5.99
C ARG A 91 22.84 -18.28 -5.25
N LEU A 92 22.46 -18.31 -3.98
CA LEU A 92 22.43 -19.54 -3.18
C LEU A 92 21.42 -20.56 -3.74
N GLU A 93 20.24 -20.12 -4.16
CA GLU A 93 19.23 -21.00 -4.78
C GLU A 93 19.74 -21.59 -6.11
N ARG A 94 20.40 -20.78 -6.95
CA ARG A 94 21.02 -21.28 -8.20
C ARG A 94 22.14 -22.29 -7.95
N ASN A 95 23.00 -22.04 -6.95
CA ASN A 95 24.13 -22.92 -6.65
C ASN A 95 23.66 -24.30 -6.13
N GLN A 96 22.57 -24.36 -5.36
CA GLN A 96 21.98 -25.65 -4.95
C GLN A 96 21.42 -26.47 -6.12
N LEU A 97 20.97 -25.81 -7.19
CA LEU A 97 20.41 -26.48 -8.37
C LEU A 97 21.50 -27.06 -9.30
N GLN A 98 22.74 -26.54 -9.25
CA GLN A 98 23.83 -27.00 -10.13
C GLN A 98 24.65 -28.17 -9.59
N GLU A 99 24.58 -28.48 -8.28
CA GLU A 99 25.40 -29.55 -7.68
C GLU A 99 24.79 -30.96 -7.72
N THR A 100 23.64 -31.16 -8.37
CA THR A 100 22.99 -32.47 -8.42
C THR A 100 22.77 -32.99 -9.84
N ALA A 101 23.76 -33.71 -10.38
CA ALA A 101 23.56 -34.98 -11.10
C ALA A 101 24.90 -35.72 -11.33
N PRO A 102 24.94 -37.08 -11.36
CA PRO A 102 23.85 -38.03 -11.20
C PRO A 102 24.13 -39.13 -10.13
N ALA A 103 23.20 -39.34 -9.20
CA ALA A 103 22.82 -40.68 -8.69
C ALA A 103 21.61 -40.55 -7.76
N SER A 104 20.47 -40.99 -8.29
CA SER A 104 19.21 -41.35 -7.63
C SER A 104 19.24 -41.42 -6.08
N THR A 105 18.72 -40.38 -5.45
CA THR A 105 17.73 -40.46 -4.36
C THR A 105 17.12 -39.06 -4.26
N VAL A 106 16.01 -38.86 -4.98
CA VAL A 106 15.22 -37.62 -4.88
C VAL A 106 14.68 -37.57 -3.47
N GLN A 107 15.35 -36.84 -2.57
CA GLN A 107 14.75 -36.54 -1.28
C GLN A 107 13.52 -35.66 -1.54
N PRO A 108 12.33 -36.05 -1.05
CA PRO A 108 11.15 -35.26 -1.25
C PRO A 108 11.34 -33.91 -0.55
N LEU A 109 11.11 -32.82 -1.30
CA LEU A 109 11.20 -31.43 -0.82
C LEU A 109 10.25 -31.16 0.37
N PHE A 110 9.26 -32.03 0.56
CA PHE A 110 8.26 -31.98 1.63
C PHE A 110 8.25 -33.27 2.43
N SER A 111 7.92 -33.16 3.72
CA SER A 111 7.62 -34.35 4.51
C SER A 111 6.39 -35.06 3.94
N ARG A 112 6.33 -36.39 4.10
CA ARG A 112 5.17 -37.20 3.67
C ARG A 112 3.85 -36.70 4.27
N GLU A 113 3.92 -36.14 5.47
CA GLU A 113 2.77 -35.56 6.16
C GLU A 113 2.23 -34.32 5.45
N ILE A 114 3.09 -33.36 5.07
CA ILE A 114 2.67 -32.17 4.32
C ILE A 114 2.08 -32.55 2.96
N VAL A 115 2.70 -33.52 2.26
CA VAL A 115 2.17 -34.02 0.98
C VAL A 115 0.77 -34.61 1.14
N THR A 116 0.54 -35.37 2.21
CA THR A 116 -0.76 -35.99 2.48
C THR A 116 -1.80 -34.93 2.86
N GLN A 117 -1.44 -33.97 3.71
CA GLN A 117 -2.34 -32.90 4.13
C GLN A 117 -2.72 -31.99 2.96
N ALA A 118 -1.76 -31.61 2.10
CA ALA A 118 -2.02 -30.82 0.89
C ALA A 118 -3.05 -31.49 -0.03
N PHE A 119 -2.94 -32.80 -0.22
CA PHE A 119 -3.89 -33.55 -1.04
C PHE A 119 -5.28 -33.62 -0.39
N LEU A 120 -5.35 -33.96 0.91
CA LEU A 120 -6.63 -34.15 1.60
C LEU A 120 -7.38 -32.86 1.88
N GLN A 121 -6.69 -31.78 2.24
CA GLN A 121 -7.30 -30.51 2.63
C GLN A 121 -7.52 -29.59 1.44
N LEU A 122 -6.54 -29.51 0.54
CA LEU A 122 -6.53 -28.54 -0.57
C LEU A 122 -6.83 -29.17 -1.93
N GLY A 123 -6.84 -30.50 -2.03
CA GLY A 123 -6.96 -31.21 -3.31
C GLY A 123 -5.73 -31.04 -4.22
N VAL A 124 -4.56 -30.71 -3.65
CA VAL A 124 -3.33 -30.42 -4.40
C VAL A 124 -2.34 -31.56 -4.25
N ASP A 125 -1.97 -32.20 -5.37
CA ASP A 125 -0.93 -33.22 -5.38
C ASP A 125 0.46 -32.59 -5.52
N LEU A 126 1.25 -32.65 -4.45
CA LEU A 126 2.63 -32.14 -4.44
C LEU A 126 3.64 -33.08 -5.13
N ASN A 127 3.25 -34.31 -5.46
CA ASN A 127 4.08 -35.26 -6.19
C ASN A 127 4.02 -35.04 -7.71
N VAL A 128 3.11 -34.19 -8.18
CA VAL A 128 3.02 -33.86 -9.60
C VAL A 128 4.34 -33.24 -10.07
N GLU A 129 4.77 -33.66 -11.26
CA GLU A 129 5.93 -33.08 -11.92
C GLU A 129 5.59 -31.64 -12.33
N LEU A 130 6.34 -30.67 -11.82
CA LEU A 130 6.13 -29.25 -12.10
C LEU A 130 6.83 -28.83 -13.38
N VAL A 131 6.59 -29.58 -14.45
CA VAL A 131 7.15 -29.34 -15.78
C VAL A 131 6.02 -29.02 -16.74
N TYR A 132 6.13 -27.90 -17.45
CA TYR A 132 5.20 -27.48 -18.49
C TYR A 132 6.00 -27.13 -19.74
N GLU A 133 5.66 -27.73 -20.88
CA GLU A 133 6.40 -27.57 -22.14
C GLU A 133 7.91 -27.85 -22.00
N GLY A 134 8.27 -28.86 -21.20
CA GLY A 134 9.66 -29.23 -20.93
C GLY A 134 10.43 -28.25 -20.01
N LYS A 135 9.78 -27.21 -19.47
CA LYS A 135 10.39 -26.24 -18.56
C LYS A 135 9.93 -26.48 -17.12
N ASN A 136 10.86 -26.40 -16.18
CA ASN A 136 10.55 -26.46 -14.75
C ASN A 136 9.85 -25.15 -14.33
N LEU A 137 8.59 -25.24 -13.92
CA LEU A 137 7.77 -24.10 -13.53
C LEU A 137 8.38 -23.33 -12.35
N LEU A 138 8.95 -24.01 -11.34
CA LEU A 138 9.53 -23.36 -10.15
C LEU A 138 10.76 -22.49 -10.46
N ALA A 139 11.41 -22.74 -11.59
CA ALA A 139 12.55 -21.98 -12.08
C ALA A 139 12.16 -20.93 -13.14
N LEU A 140 11.01 -21.12 -13.79
CA LEU A 140 10.54 -20.27 -14.88
C LEU A 140 10.04 -18.90 -14.39
N VAL A 141 9.40 -18.85 -13.22
CA VAL A 141 8.89 -17.61 -12.63
C VAL A 141 9.62 -17.35 -11.32
N LEU A 142 10.14 -16.13 -11.16
CA LEU A 142 10.80 -15.71 -9.92
C LEU A 142 9.79 -15.50 -8.81
N PHE A 143 10.03 -16.15 -7.67
CA PHE A 143 9.17 -16.03 -6.50
C PHE A 143 9.62 -14.85 -5.62
N ASN A 144 8.71 -13.90 -5.38
CA ASN A 144 8.93 -12.77 -4.48
C ASN A 144 7.97 -12.87 -3.29
N ARG A 145 8.51 -13.08 -2.08
CA ARG A 145 7.71 -13.19 -0.84
C ARG A 145 6.93 -11.93 -0.51
N ASN A 146 7.40 -10.76 -0.95
CA ASN A 146 6.73 -9.50 -0.68
C ASN A 146 5.56 -9.25 -1.64
N ASN A 147 5.51 -9.99 -2.76
CA ASN A 147 4.44 -9.87 -3.75
C ASN A 147 4.11 -11.24 -4.36
N ILE A 148 3.53 -12.11 -3.53
CA ILE A 148 3.15 -13.47 -3.90
C ILE A 148 2.12 -13.47 -5.05
N ASN A 149 1.27 -12.45 -5.11
CA ASN A 149 0.25 -12.30 -6.15
C ASN A 149 0.86 -12.20 -7.56
N ILE A 150 1.98 -11.48 -7.72
CA ILE A 150 2.68 -11.38 -9.01
C ILE A 150 3.19 -12.74 -9.47
N TYR A 151 3.65 -13.59 -8.56
CA TYR A 151 4.12 -14.92 -8.92
C TYR A 151 2.98 -15.76 -9.53
N GLY A 152 1.82 -15.77 -8.87
CA GLY A 152 0.63 -16.46 -9.38
C GLY A 152 0.17 -15.93 -10.75
N THR A 153 0.10 -14.61 -10.93
CA THR A 153 -0.34 -14.02 -12.21
C THR A 153 0.68 -14.24 -13.34
N LYS A 154 1.98 -14.26 -13.05
CA LYS A 154 3.01 -14.65 -14.02
C LYS A 154 2.90 -16.12 -14.41
N MET A 155 2.66 -17.02 -13.44
CA MET A 155 2.39 -18.44 -13.72
C MET A 155 1.17 -18.62 -14.61
N LEU A 156 0.09 -17.89 -14.33
CA LEU A 156 -1.12 -17.90 -15.15
C LEU A 156 -0.82 -17.55 -16.61
N GLY A 157 -0.02 -16.49 -16.84
CA GLY A 157 0.40 -16.08 -18.18
C GLY A 157 1.31 -17.07 -18.90
N LYS A 158 1.99 -17.98 -18.19
CA LYS A 158 2.79 -19.06 -18.80
C LYS A 158 1.97 -20.31 -19.12
N LEU A 159 0.96 -20.60 -18.30
CA LEU A 159 0.15 -21.82 -18.42
C LEU A 159 -1.07 -21.67 -19.34
N PHE A 160 -1.56 -20.45 -19.53
CA PHE A 160 -2.77 -20.19 -20.30
C PHE A 160 -2.51 -19.19 -21.41
N ARG A 161 -3.11 -19.46 -22.58
CA ARG A 161 -3.10 -18.51 -23.68
C ARG A 161 -3.97 -17.30 -23.33
N LYS A 162 -3.64 -16.14 -23.89
CA LYS A 162 -4.42 -14.91 -23.66
C LYS A 162 -5.90 -15.10 -24.03
N LYS A 163 -6.18 -15.83 -25.11
CA LYS A 163 -7.54 -16.18 -25.52
C LYS A 163 -8.29 -16.95 -24.42
N GLU A 164 -7.70 -18.02 -23.90
CA GLU A 164 -8.28 -18.82 -22.80
C GLU A 164 -8.56 -17.96 -21.57
N MET A 165 -7.60 -17.12 -21.18
CA MET A 165 -7.72 -16.21 -20.04
C MET A 165 -8.79 -15.13 -20.20
N SER A 166 -9.10 -14.73 -21.43
CA SER A 166 -10.13 -13.73 -21.72
C SER A 166 -11.56 -14.29 -21.72
N GLU A 167 -11.67 -15.60 -22.01
CA GLU A 167 -12.94 -16.32 -22.08
C GLU A 167 -13.28 -16.99 -20.74
N GLY A 168 -12.26 -17.41 -19.98
CA GLY A 168 -12.40 -18.13 -18.71
C GLY A 168 -12.03 -17.33 -17.47
N THR A 169 -12.22 -17.96 -16.31
CA THR A 169 -11.78 -17.41 -15.01
C THR A 169 -11.34 -18.52 -14.05
N VAL A 170 -10.53 -18.15 -13.06
CA VAL A 170 -10.09 -19.06 -12.00
C VAL A 170 -11.20 -19.21 -10.96
N GLU A 171 -11.58 -20.45 -10.66
CA GLU A 171 -12.59 -20.81 -9.65
C GLU A 171 -13.86 -19.95 -9.75
N PRO A 172 -14.66 -20.06 -10.82
CA PRO A 172 -15.79 -19.16 -11.05
C PRO A 172 -16.79 -19.16 -9.90
N ILE A 173 -17.10 -17.96 -9.38
CA ILE A 173 -18.16 -17.75 -8.36
C ILE A 173 -19.55 -17.83 -9.01
N ARG A 174 -19.64 -17.44 -10.30
CA ARG A 174 -20.90 -17.43 -11.07
C ARG A 174 -20.83 -18.49 -12.16
N THR A 175 -21.92 -19.21 -12.35
CA THR A 175 -22.05 -20.30 -13.32
C THR A 175 -21.94 -19.86 -14.78
N SER A 176 -22.01 -18.55 -15.06
CA SER A 176 -21.98 -18.01 -16.42
C SER A 176 -20.58 -17.85 -17.01
N THR A 177 -19.52 -17.90 -16.20
CA THR A 177 -18.14 -17.76 -16.71
C THR A 177 -17.46 -19.13 -16.75
N PRO A 178 -16.96 -19.57 -17.90
CA PRO A 178 -16.21 -20.82 -17.99
C PRO A 178 -15.05 -20.87 -17.00
N ALA A 179 -14.86 -22.01 -16.34
CA ALA A 179 -13.68 -22.25 -15.53
C ALA A 179 -12.47 -22.47 -16.44
N LEU A 180 -11.32 -21.90 -16.07
CA LEU A 180 -10.05 -22.32 -16.64
C LEU A 180 -9.74 -23.76 -16.27
N ASP A 181 -8.91 -24.42 -17.07
CA ASP A 181 -8.52 -25.82 -16.89
C ASP A 181 -8.03 -26.09 -15.46
N PRO A 182 -8.77 -26.90 -14.67
CA PRO A 182 -8.48 -27.12 -13.26
C PRO A 182 -7.13 -27.83 -13.05
N VAL A 183 -6.66 -28.62 -14.01
CA VAL A 183 -5.36 -29.31 -13.91
C VAL A 183 -4.23 -28.28 -13.93
N ARG A 184 -4.27 -27.32 -14.86
CA ARG A 184 -3.30 -26.23 -14.93
C ARG A 184 -3.41 -25.28 -13.73
N ILE A 185 -4.60 -25.03 -13.21
CA ILE A 185 -4.76 -24.27 -11.95
C ILE A 185 -4.13 -25.01 -10.76
N ASN A 186 -4.27 -26.34 -10.69
CA ASN A 186 -3.64 -27.12 -9.64
C ASN A 186 -2.11 -27.11 -9.73
N LEU A 187 -1.53 -26.95 -10.93
CA LEU A 187 -0.09 -26.71 -11.07
C LEU A 187 0.34 -25.37 -10.46
N ILE A 188 -0.47 -24.30 -10.61
CA ILE A 188 -0.23 -23.02 -9.93
C ILE A 188 -0.27 -23.21 -8.41
N LYS A 189 -1.33 -23.84 -7.89
CA LYS A 189 -1.47 -24.14 -6.46
C LYS A 189 -0.27 -24.92 -5.92
N ALA A 190 0.14 -25.97 -6.63
CA ALA A 190 1.30 -26.77 -6.25
C ALA A 190 2.57 -25.91 -6.25
N CYS A 191 2.79 -25.08 -7.27
CA CYS A 191 3.93 -24.16 -7.33
C CYS A 191 3.94 -23.17 -6.15
N ASP A 192 2.82 -22.54 -5.83
CA ASP A 192 2.66 -21.62 -4.70
C ASP A 192 2.95 -22.32 -3.37
N LEU A 193 2.32 -23.48 -3.14
CA LEU A 193 2.52 -24.27 -1.92
C LEU A 193 3.99 -24.72 -1.78
N LYS A 194 4.65 -25.08 -2.89
CA LYS A 194 6.08 -25.43 -2.86
C LYS A 194 6.98 -24.25 -2.50
N LYS A 195 6.63 -23.03 -2.91
CA LYS A 195 7.40 -21.81 -2.58
C LYS A 195 7.11 -21.26 -1.18
N LEU A 196 5.86 -21.38 -0.71
CA LEU A 196 5.42 -20.95 0.63
C LEU A 196 5.81 -21.94 1.74
N LYS A 197 6.02 -23.22 1.39
CA LYS A 197 6.54 -24.30 2.24
C LYS A 197 5.61 -24.80 3.37
N THR A 198 4.53 -24.09 3.68
CA THR A 198 3.57 -24.45 4.74
C THR A 198 2.15 -24.32 4.23
N ILE A 199 1.24 -25.16 4.73
CA ILE A 199 -0.18 -25.13 4.35
C ILE A 199 -0.83 -23.86 4.88
N GLU A 200 -0.52 -23.45 6.11
CA GLU A 200 -1.09 -22.26 6.74
C GLU A 200 -0.78 -21.01 5.90
N ALA A 201 0.49 -20.81 5.53
CA ALA A 201 0.85 -19.68 4.68
C ALA A 201 0.21 -19.74 3.29
N PHE A 202 -0.07 -20.93 2.76
CA PHE A 202 -0.80 -21.06 1.50
C PHE A 202 -2.25 -20.64 1.66
N GLU A 203 -2.95 -21.15 2.67
CA GLU A 203 -4.35 -20.82 2.94
C GLU A 203 -4.54 -19.32 3.21
N ASP A 204 -3.65 -18.71 4.00
CA ASP A 204 -3.68 -17.27 4.30
C ASP A 204 -3.54 -16.38 3.05
N ASN A 205 -2.90 -16.89 1.99
CA ASN A 205 -2.59 -16.13 0.79
C ASN A 205 -3.42 -16.53 -0.44
N TRP A 206 -3.97 -17.75 -0.50
CA TRP A 206 -4.60 -18.29 -1.70
C TRP A 206 -5.77 -17.44 -2.18
N ASP A 207 -6.63 -16.96 -1.28
CA ASP A 207 -7.75 -16.10 -1.63
C ASP A 207 -7.31 -14.76 -2.25
N ASN A 208 -6.16 -14.23 -1.81
CA ASN A 208 -5.56 -13.02 -2.40
C ASN A 208 -5.02 -13.30 -3.79
N ILE A 209 -4.32 -14.42 -3.95
CA ILE A 209 -3.78 -14.87 -5.24
C ILE A 209 -4.93 -15.07 -6.22
N VAL A 210 -5.99 -15.82 -5.86
CA VAL A 210 -7.17 -16.05 -6.70
C VAL A 210 -7.82 -14.74 -7.13
N ARG A 211 -7.94 -13.75 -6.23
CA ARG A 211 -8.43 -12.41 -6.60
C ARG A 211 -7.57 -11.77 -7.68
N SER A 212 -6.25 -11.80 -7.53
CA SER A 212 -5.32 -11.28 -8.54
C SER A 212 -5.37 -12.05 -9.87
N LEU A 213 -5.49 -13.38 -9.83
CA LEU A 213 -5.65 -14.21 -11.03
C LEU A 213 -6.94 -13.85 -11.79
N ARG A 214 -8.06 -13.75 -11.08
CA ARG A 214 -9.35 -13.33 -11.66
C ARG A 214 -9.28 -11.92 -12.22
N GLN A 215 -8.62 -11.00 -11.51
CA GLN A 215 -8.43 -9.63 -11.96
C GLN A 215 -7.63 -9.58 -13.28
N LYS A 216 -6.54 -10.35 -13.40
CA LYS A 216 -5.76 -10.45 -14.65
C LYS A 216 -6.60 -10.97 -15.82
N CYS A 217 -7.44 -11.98 -15.62
CA CYS A 217 -8.39 -12.46 -16.64
C CYS A 217 -9.38 -11.36 -17.06
N LEU A 218 -9.94 -10.62 -16.09
CA LEU A 218 -10.88 -9.53 -16.36
C LEU A 218 -10.25 -8.37 -17.11
N ASP A 219 -9.03 -7.98 -16.74
CA ASP A 219 -8.32 -6.88 -17.39
C ASP A 219 -7.95 -7.25 -18.82
N LEU A 220 -7.52 -8.50 -19.04
CA LEU A 220 -7.27 -9.00 -20.38
C LEU A 220 -8.55 -9.04 -21.23
N LYS A 221 -9.67 -9.50 -20.67
CA LYS A 221 -10.97 -9.48 -21.35
C LYS A 221 -11.36 -8.06 -21.75
N LYS A 222 -11.24 -7.09 -20.85
CA LYS A 222 -11.52 -5.67 -21.13
C LYS A 222 -10.59 -5.11 -22.20
N TYR A 223 -9.31 -5.50 -22.16
CA TYR A 223 -8.31 -5.07 -23.14
C TYR A 223 -8.68 -5.57 -24.55
N LEU A 224 -8.98 -6.87 -24.71
CA LEU A 224 -9.34 -7.44 -26.01
C LEU A 224 -10.69 -6.92 -26.55
N ILE A 225 -11.62 -6.52 -25.68
CA ILE A 225 -12.85 -5.84 -26.12
C ILE A 225 -12.53 -4.48 -26.75
N LYS A 226 -11.55 -3.75 -26.22
CA LYS A 226 -11.12 -2.44 -26.75
C LYS A 226 -10.21 -2.58 -27.97
N HIS A 227 -9.46 -3.68 -28.04
CA HIS A 227 -8.45 -3.96 -29.06
C HIS A 227 -8.70 -5.34 -29.68
N PRO A 228 -9.79 -5.52 -30.44
CA PRO A 228 -10.10 -6.80 -31.06
C PRO A 228 -9.01 -7.26 -32.04
N GLU A 229 -8.30 -6.32 -32.67
CA GLU A 229 -7.14 -6.59 -33.53
C GLU A 229 -6.04 -7.35 -32.80
N ALA A 230 -5.87 -7.12 -31.49
CA ALA A 230 -4.86 -7.82 -30.70
C ALA A 230 -5.19 -9.31 -30.56
N ALA A 231 -6.45 -9.74 -30.69
CA ALA A 231 -6.83 -11.14 -30.57
C ALA A 231 -6.23 -12.03 -31.67
N ASP A 232 -6.06 -11.48 -32.89
CA ASP A 232 -5.58 -12.22 -34.07
C ASP A 232 -4.05 -12.29 -34.16
N PHE A 233 -3.32 -11.41 -33.46
CA PHE A 233 -1.85 -11.43 -33.39
C PHE A 233 -1.31 -12.22 -32.18
N ILE A 234 -2.17 -12.77 -31.33
CA ILE A 234 -1.77 -13.57 -30.17
C ILE A 234 -1.82 -15.07 -30.54
N GLU A 235 -1.09 -15.46 -31.58
CA GLU A 235 -0.71 -16.86 -31.75
C GLU A 235 0.80 -17.01 -31.45
N ASP A 236 1.08 -17.80 -30.41
CA ASP A 236 2.30 -18.58 -30.22
C ASP A 236 3.66 -17.94 -29.92
N GLU A 237 3.77 -16.62 -29.75
CA GLU A 237 4.96 -16.07 -29.07
C GLU A 237 4.73 -15.97 -27.57
N ASN A 238 4.99 -17.08 -26.89
CA ASN A 238 5.32 -17.12 -25.45
C ASN A 238 6.68 -16.43 -25.18
N GLU A 239 7.00 -15.38 -25.96
CA GLU A 239 8.19 -14.55 -25.87
C GLU A 239 8.07 -13.71 -24.60
N GLN A 240 8.85 -14.11 -23.60
CA GLN A 240 10.04 -13.39 -23.15
C GLN A 240 10.07 -11.84 -23.16
N ASN A 241 8.93 -11.16 -23.23
CA ASN A 241 8.81 -9.78 -22.79
C ASN A 241 8.71 -9.80 -21.26
N ASP A 242 9.88 -10.02 -20.64
CA ASP A 242 10.19 -9.55 -19.29
C ASP A 242 10.29 -8.01 -19.34
N ASP A 243 9.23 -7.34 -19.79
CA ASP A 243 9.12 -5.91 -19.59
C ASP A 243 9.02 -5.72 -18.07
N GLU A 244 10.03 -5.03 -17.54
CA GLU A 244 10.00 -4.37 -16.25
C GLU A 244 8.75 -3.47 -16.19
N GLU A 245 7.60 -4.05 -15.83
CA GLU A 245 6.43 -3.30 -15.38
C GLU A 245 6.87 -2.54 -14.12
N ASN A 246 7.35 -1.32 -14.33
CA ASN A 246 7.33 -0.23 -13.35
C ASN A 246 5.86 -0.01 -12.96
N ASP A 247 5.35 -0.85 -12.06
CA ASP A 247 4.07 -0.66 -11.40
C ASP A 247 4.22 0.46 -10.36
N GLU A 248 4.39 1.70 -10.86
CA GLU A 248 4.02 2.89 -10.09
C GLU A 248 2.51 2.84 -9.86
N ILE A 249 2.13 2.40 -8.67
CA ILE A 249 0.78 2.52 -8.13
C ILE A 249 0.35 4.00 -8.26
N PRO A 250 -0.68 4.35 -9.07
CA PRO A 250 -1.23 5.69 -9.03
C PRO A 250 -1.91 5.89 -7.67
N ASN A 251 -1.31 6.73 -6.84
CA ASN A 251 -1.88 7.18 -5.59
C ASN A 251 -3.03 8.16 -5.90
N GLU A 252 -4.22 7.62 -6.19
CA GLU A 252 -5.43 8.43 -6.35
C GLU A 252 -5.81 9.04 -4.99
N GLN A 253 -5.41 10.29 -4.78
CA GLN A 253 -5.99 11.15 -3.76
C GLN A 253 -7.50 11.34 -4.05
N PRO A 254 -8.37 11.33 -3.02
CA PRO A 254 -9.77 11.66 -3.21
C PRO A 254 -9.90 13.18 -3.38
N THR A 255 -10.00 13.65 -4.63
CA THR A 255 -10.41 15.03 -4.88
C THR A 255 -11.91 15.17 -4.61
N SER A 256 -12.22 15.70 -3.44
CA SER A 256 -13.51 16.32 -3.16
C SER A 256 -13.72 17.51 -4.10
N ASN A 257 -14.80 17.51 -4.87
CA ASN A 257 -15.69 18.64 -5.17
C ASN A 257 -16.44 18.41 -6.48
N ILE A 258 -17.64 17.82 -6.38
CA ILE A 258 -18.68 17.99 -7.40
C ILE A 258 -19.80 18.83 -6.74
N PRO A 259 -20.09 20.04 -7.22
CA PRO A 259 -21.27 20.76 -6.79
C PRO A 259 -22.51 20.14 -7.43
N ILE A 260 -23.42 19.68 -6.59
CA ILE A 260 -24.75 19.20 -6.99
C ILE A 260 -25.57 20.41 -7.43
N ALA A 261 -25.68 20.63 -8.74
CA ALA A 261 -26.71 21.49 -9.31
C ALA A 261 -28.05 20.76 -9.23
N ARG A 262 -28.96 21.28 -8.39
CA ARG A 262 -30.37 20.90 -8.39
C ARG A 262 -31.04 21.60 -9.57
N ASP A 263 -31.34 20.86 -10.63
CA ASP A 263 -32.37 21.28 -11.57
C ASP A 263 -33.72 20.71 -11.15
N VAL A 264 -34.55 21.60 -10.62
CA VAL A 264 -35.98 21.43 -10.46
C VAL A 264 -36.60 21.82 -11.80
N SER A 265 -37.09 20.85 -12.57
CA SER A 265 -38.03 21.16 -13.64
C SER A 265 -39.30 20.34 -13.47
N MET A 266 -40.31 21.05 -12.98
CA MET A 266 -41.72 20.67 -13.05
C MET A 266 -42.17 20.75 -14.50
N SER A 267 -42.82 19.70 -15.00
CA SER A 267 -43.81 19.85 -16.07
C SER A 267 -44.91 18.82 -15.89
N SER A 268 -46.06 19.38 -15.56
CA SER A 268 -47.38 18.80 -15.43
C SER A 268 -47.96 18.35 -16.77
N LEU A 269 -49.05 17.56 -16.67
CA LEU A 269 -50.07 17.26 -17.69
C LEU A 269 -49.62 16.29 -18.80
N GLN A 270 -50.41 15.31 -19.24
CA GLN A 270 -51.84 15.36 -19.47
C GLN A 270 -52.45 13.95 -19.58
N MET A 271 -53.73 13.86 -19.24
CA MET A 271 -54.62 12.71 -19.43
C MET A 271 -54.66 12.22 -20.88
N ALA A 272 -54.76 10.89 -21.05
CA ALA A 272 -55.75 10.21 -21.88
C ALA A 272 -55.90 8.76 -21.40
#